data_AF-A0A2S2NFJ6-F1
#
_entry.id   AF-A0A2S2NFJ6-F1
#
_cell.length_a   1.000
_cell.length_b   1.000
_cell.length_c   1.000
_cell.angle_alpha   90.00
_cell.angle_beta   90.00
_cell.angle_gamma   90.00
#
_symmetry.space_group_name_H-M   'P 1'
#
loop_
_entity.id
_entity.type
_entity.pdbx_description
1 polymer ?
#
loop_
_entity_poly.entity_id
_entity_poly.type
_entity_poly.pdbx_seq_one_letter_code
_entity_poly.pdbx_strand_id
1 'polypeptide(L)'
;VNRPCRLSGVPLTSRECRYNLSTYLDMCPVCKMNGGRMNQPDDLAAMRRSAVQYRQYIYWTCGPEHEASFMGDPKRYVDAAPISPDPHPVATTDRQLSRNPFFRCNLSSEYCAVCALSCLWYPKYKRGLPDLMVAYRNRAYTFCSFQCQRMFSQRPTLYAEYTMLVKGPERPLSTPPRPWDREQIDGLPVLGYLLQDTGSRYASEEDSHGGSRSSHSTTLITGNI
;
A
#
# COMPACT_ATOMS: atom_id res chain seq x y z
N VAL A 1 40.91 -15.65 9.44
CA VAL A 1 40.23 -15.04 8.27
C VAL A 1 38.80 -15.57 8.23
N ASN A 2 37.80 -14.75 8.55
CA ASN A 2 36.39 -15.18 8.49
C ASN A 2 35.91 -15.04 7.04
N ARG A 3 36.09 -16.09 6.22
CA ARG A 3 35.61 -16.13 4.83
C ARG A 3 34.21 -16.76 4.82
N PRO A 4 33.25 -16.23 4.04
CA PRO A 4 31.95 -16.88 3.89
C PRO A 4 32.10 -18.20 3.13
N CYS A 5 31.34 -19.21 3.53
CA CYS A 5 31.37 -20.55 2.96
C CYS A 5 29.97 -20.99 2.54
N ARG A 6 29.84 -21.53 1.33
CA ARG A 6 28.61 -22.19 0.86
C ARG A 6 28.42 -23.49 1.63
N LEU A 7 27.18 -23.74 2.05
CA LEU A 7 26.80 -25.00 2.69
C LEU A 7 26.06 -25.95 1.73
N SER A 8 25.94 -25.57 0.46
CA SER A 8 25.38 -26.43 -0.59
C SER A 8 26.17 -27.75 -0.67
N GLY A 9 25.50 -28.89 -0.46
CA GLY A 9 26.14 -30.21 -0.48
C GLY A 9 26.85 -30.60 0.82
N VAL A 10 26.85 -29.74 1.83
CA VAL A 10 27.29 -30.09 3.18
C VAL A 10 26.13 -30.71 3.95
N PRO A 11 26.30 -31.87 4.61
CA PRO A 11 25.26 -32.43 5.46
C PRO A 11 25.02 -31.51 6.66
N LEU A 12 23.93 -30.76 6.63
CA LEU A 12 23.46 -29.95 7.74
C LEU A 12 22.26 -30.63 8.41
N THR A 13 22.36 -30.89 9.70
CA THR A 13 21.22 -31.40 10.46
C THR A 13 20.14 -30.32 10.57
N SER A 14 18.88 -30.73 10.73
CA SER A 14 17.77 -29.79 10.96
C SER A 14 17.97 -28.99 12.25
N ARG A 15 18.75 -29.53 13.20
CA ARG A 15 19.09 -28.88 14.45
C ARG A 15 20.07 -27.72 14.22
N GLU A 16 21.19 -27.97 13.54
CA GLU A 16 22.18 -26.94 13.23
C GLU A 16 21.58 -25.81 12.40
N CYS A 17 20.75 -26.16 11.42
CA CYS A 17 20.01 -25.18 10.62
C CYS A 17 19.04 -24.31 11.42
N ARG A 18 18.64 -24.69 12.65
CA ARG A 18 17.74 -23.87 13.48
C ARG A 18 18.50 -23.06 14.52
N TYR A 19 19.49 -23.66 15.17
CA TYR A 19 20.21 -23.02 16.28
C TYR A 19 21.28 -22.02 15.81
N ASN A 20 21.82 -22.20 14.61
CA ASN A 20 22.86 -21.31 14.09
C ASN A 20 22.31 -20.27 13.10
N LEU A 21 20.99 -20.10 12.97
CA LEU A 21 20.45 -19.05 12.12
C LEU A 21 20.86 -17.68 12.64
N SER A 22 21.18 -16.80 11.70
CA SER A 22 21.31 -15.37 12.00
C SER A 22 19.98 -14.76 12.45
N THR A 23 20.01 -13.49 12.88
CA THR A 23 18.80 -12.74 13.20
C THR A 23 17.87 -12.51 12.00
N TYR A 24 18.34 -12.78 10.77
CA TYR A 24 17.48 -12.83 9.59
C TYR A 24 16.58 -14.07 9.54
N LEU A 25 16.88 -15.12 10.33
CA LEU A 25 16.18 -16.41 10.29
C LEU A 25 16.13 -16.98 8.86
N ASP A 26 14.93 -17.08 8.28
CA ASP A 26 14.62 -17.55 6.93
C ASP A 26 14.50 -16.42 5.90
N MET A 27 14.85 -15.18 6.25
CA MET A 27 14.87 -14.06 5.31
C MET A 27 16.22 -13.91 4.61
N CYS A 28 16.18 -13.52 3.33
CA CYS A 28 17.38 -13.20 2.59
C CYS A 28 17.96 -11.82 3.00
N PRO A 29 19.22 -11.74 3.48
CA PRO A 29 19.84 -10.48 3.89
C PRO A 29 19.90 -9.44 2.78
N VAL A 30 20.18 -9.89 1.54
CA VAL A 30 20.30 -9.01 0.36
C VAL A 30 18.94 -8.39 0.00
N CYS A 31 17.86 -9.19 -0.02
CA CYS A 31 16.51 -8.69 -0.28
C CYS A 31 16.05 -7.69 0.79
N LYS A 32 16.39 -7.98 2.04
CA LYS A 32 16.04 -7.10 3.16
C LYS A 32 16.76 -5.76 3.04
N MET A 33 18.05 -5.77 2.72
CA MET A 33 18.88 -4.57 2.63
C MET A 33 18.58 -3.73 1.38
N ASN A 34 18.45 -4.34 0.20
CA ASN A 34 18.31 -3.61 -1.07
C ASN A 34 16.88 -3.13 -1.37
N GLY A 35 15.86 -3.66 -0.70
CA GLY A 35 14.47 -3.28 -0.99
C GLY A 35 13.45 -3.62 0.08
N GLY A 36 13.86 -4.06 1.27
CA GLY A 36 12.94 -4.46 2.33
C GLY A 36 12.00 -5.60 1.92
N ARG A 37 12.37 -6.40 0.92
CA ARG A 37 11.54 -7.52 0.46
C ARG A 37 11.71 -8.70 1.40
N MET A 38 10.59 -9.27 1.83
CA MET A 38 10.52 -10.49 2.60
C MET A 38 10.29 -11.64 1.61
N ASN A 39 11.34 -12.40 1.38
CA ASN A 39 11.27 -13.66 0.66
C ASN A 39 11.45 -14.78 1.69
N GLN A 40 10.71 -15.86 1.52
CA GLN A 40 10.84 -17.06 2.34
C GLN A 40 11.22 -18.24 1.45
N PRO A 41 12.01 -19.19 1.95
CA PRO A 41 12.21 -20.46 1.28
C PRO A 41 10.91 -21.27 1.29
N ASP A 42 10.65 -22.02 0.21
CA ASP A 42 9.48 -22.90 0.12
C ASP A 42 9.54 -24.02 1.16
N ASP A 43 10.74 -24.56 1.42
CA ASP A 43 10.98 -25.61 2.39
C ASP A 43 12.40 -25.55 2.99
N LEU A 44 12.67 -26.42 3.96
CA LEU A 44 13.99 -26.52 4.61
C LEU A 44 15.09 -26.99 3.63
N ALA A 45 14.74 -27.73 2.58
CA ALA A 45 15.71 -28.20 1.60
C ALA A 45 16.17 -27.06 0.67
N ALA A 46 15.26 -26.19 0.24
CA ALA A 46 15.51 -24.94 -0.45
C ALA A 46 16.34 -24.01 0.43
N MET A 47 16.05 -23.96 1.74
CA MET A 47 16.89 -23.22 2.68
C MET A 47 18.34 -23.72 2.68
N ARG A 48 18.55 -25.04 2.78
CA ARG A 48 19.89 -25.63 2.81
C ARG A 48 20.68 -25.44 1.51
N ARG A 49 20.00 -25.53 0.35
CA ARG A 49 20.64 -25.40 -0.96
C ARG A 49 21.31 -24.04 -1.19
N SER A 50 20.76 -22.99 -0.58
CA SER A 50 21.27 -21.61 -0.72
C SER A 50 21.66 -21.01 0.63
N ALA A 51 22.12 -21.88 1.55
CA ALA A 51 22.65 -21.49 2.85
C ALA A 51 24.14 -21.14 2.75
N VAL A 52 24.51 -20.03 3.38
CA VAL A 52 25.88 -19.55 3.50
C VAL A 52 26.20 -19.40 4.97
N GLN A 53 27.36 -19.92 5.39
CA GLN A 53 27.89 -19.66 6.72
C GLN A 53 28.85 -18.47 6.67
N TYR A 54 28.72 -17.57 7.63
CA TYR A 54 29.70 -16.53 7.89
C TYR A 54 29.84 -16.33 9.40
N ARG A 55 31.07 -16.46 9.91
CA ARG A 55 31.35 -16.57 11.36
C ARG A 55 30.58 -17.76 11.97
N GLN A 56 29.89 -17.55 13.08
CA GLN A 56 29.08 -18.58 13.75
C GLN A 56 27.64 -18.71 13.22
N TYR A 57 27.24 -17.87 12.25
CA TYR A 57 25.84 -17.81 11.79
C TYR A 57 25.67 -18.36 10.39
N ILE A 58 24.49 -18.93 10.16
CA ILE A 58 23.98 -19.42 8.89
C ILE A 58 22.96 -18.38 8.38
N TYR A 59 23.11 -18.03 7.11
CA TYR A 59 22.27 -17.10 6.37
C TYR A 59 21.65 -17.84 5.21
N TRP A 60 20.37 -17.61 4.96
CA TRP A 60 19.72 -18.07 3.74
C TRP A 60 19.74 -16.98 2.67
N THR A 61 19.91 -17.36 1.42
CA THR A 61 19.81 -16.47 0.27
C THR A 61 18.78 -17.01 -0.72
N CYS A 62 17.98 -16.14 -1.34
CA CYS A 62 16.87 -16.60 -2.20
C CYS A 62 17.30 -17.04 -3.61
N GLY A 63 18.61 -17.09 -3.89
CA GLY A 63 19.13 -17.49 -5.19
C GLY A 63 20.62 -17.24 -5.35
N PRO A 64 21.24 -17.77 -6.41
CA PRO A 64 22.69 -17.73 -6.63
C PRO A 64 23.25 -16.31 -6.80
N GLU A 65 22.47 -15.38 -7.34
CA GLU A 65 22.87 -13.97 -7.48
C GLU A 65 23.06 -13.29 -6.12
N HIS A 66 22.08 -13.44 -5.21
CA HIS A 66 22.17 -12.90 -3.86
C HIS A 66 23.19 -13.65 -3.01
N GLU A 67 23.38 -14.94 -3.25
CA GLU A 67 24.46 -15.70 -2.64
C GLU A 67 25.83 -15.14 -3.04
N ALA A 68 26.08 -14.91 -4.34
CA ALA A 68 27.31 -14.30 -4.83
C ALA A 68 27.51 -12.89 -4.26
N SER A 69 26.44 -12.10 -4.21
CA SER A 69 26.45 -10.75 -3.62
C SER A 69 26.83 -10.78 -2.14
N PHE A 70 26.25 -11.71 -1.36
CA PHE A 70 26.58 -11.88 0.06
C PHE A 70 28.01 -12.38 0.25
N MET A 71 28.49 -13.30 -0.58
CA MET A 71 29.87 -13.79 -0.49
C MET A 71 30.91 -12.73 -0.86
N GLY A 72 30.58 -11.80 -1.76
CA GLY A 72 31.46 -10.71 -2.17
C GLY A 72 31.70 -9.68 -1.07
N ASP A 73 30.68 -9.34 -0.29
CA ASP A 73 30.77 -8.42 0.85
C ASP A 73 29.83 -8.84 2.00
N PRO A 74 30.16 -9.88 2.77
CA PRO A 74 29.29 -10.38 3.83
C PRO A 74 29.15 -9.37 4.97
N LYS A 75 30.19 -8.55 5.22
CA LYS A 75 30.21 -7.60 6.34
C LYS A 75 29.10 -6.56 6.20
N ARG A 76 28.89 -6.03 5.00
CA ARG A 76 27.79 -5.10 4.70
C ARG A 76 26.42 -5.62 5.10
N TYR A 77 26.13 -6.90 4.88
CA TYR A 77 24.83 -7.48 5.23
C TYR A 77 24.74 -7.86 6.70
N VAL A 78 25.83 -8.33 7.30
CA VAL A 78 25.84 -8.70 8.72
C VAL A 78 25.73 -7.48 9.63
N ASP A 79 26.41 -6.39 9.29
CA ASP A 79 26.35 -5.14 10.08
C ASP A 79 24.96 -4.46 9.97
N ALA A 80 24.21 -4.75 8.90
CA ALA A 80 22.84 -4.30 8.70
C ALA A 80 21.77 -5.26 9.27
N ALA A 81 22.18 -6.31 9.99
CA ALA A 81 21.26 -7.29 10.55
C ALA A 81 20.37 -6.65 11.63
N PRO A 82 19.08 -7.00 11.68
CA PRO A 82 18.21 -6.48 12.72
C PRO A 82 18.65 -7.02 14.09
N ILE A 83 18.51 -6.19 15.12
CA ILE A 83 18.85 -6.55 16.52
C ILE A 83 18.03 -7.74 16.99
N SER A 84 16.77 -7.82 16.57
CA SER A 84 15.85 -8.92 16.84
C SER A 84 15.24 -9.43 15.54
N PRO A 85 14.87 -10.71 15.44
CA PRO A 85 14.16 -11.23 14.28
C PRO A 85 12.89 -10.44 13.97
N ASP A 86 12.71 -10.08 12.70
CA ASP A 86 11.48 -9.42 12.25
C ASP A 86 10.38 -10.49 12.08
N PRO A 87 9.20 -10.35 12.72
CA PRO A 87 8.14 -11.34 12.61
C PRO A 87 7.64 -11.44 11.17
N HIS A 88 7.24 -12.62 10.73
CA HIS A 88 6.59 -12.78 9.43
C HIS A 88 5.13 -12.30 9.47
N PRO A 89 4.60 -11.76 8.36
CA PRO A 89 3.17 -11.56 8.21
C PRO A 89 2.46 -12.92 8.19
N VAL A 90 1.50 -13.12 9.10
CA VAL A 90 0.76 -14.39 9.22
C VAL A 90 -0.69 -14.17 8.85
N ALA A 91 -1.21 -14.96 7.90
CA ALA A 91 -2.63 -14.94 7.57
C ALA A 91 -3.46 -15.27 8.84
N THR A 92 -4.47 -14.45 9.11
CA THR A 92 -5.22 -14.53 10.37
C THR A 92 -6.71 -14.26 10.17
N THR A 93 -7.47 -14.37 11.25
CA THR A 93 -8.91 -14.11 11.31
C THR A 93 -9.24 -13.46 12.65
N ASP A 94 -10.37 -12.75 12.74
CA ASP A 94 -10.84 -12.16 14.01
C ASP A 94 -10.94 -13.18 15.14
N ARG A 95 -11.33 -14.43 14.82
CA ARG A 95 -11.41 -15.53 15.78
C ARG A 95 -10.04 -15.95 16.32
N GLN A 96 -8.99 -15.90 15.50
CA GLN A 96 -7.62 -16.22 15.94
C GLN A 96 -7.04 -15.08 16.77
N LEU A 97 -7.33 -13.84 16.39
CA LEU A 97 -6.87 -12.65 17.11
C LEU A 97 -7.52 -12.54 18.49
N SER A 98 -8.82 -12.83 18.62
CA SER A 98 -9.53 -12.77 19.90
C SER A 98 -9.04 -13.78 20.95
N ARG A 99 -8.34 -14.84 20.52
CA ARG A 99 -7.69 -15.80 21.41
C ARG A 99 -6.36 -15.30 21.97
N ASN A 100 -5.78 -14.24 21.40
CA ASN A 100 -4.53 -13.67 21.85
C ASN A 100 -4.81 -12.48 22.80
N PRO A 101 -4.63 -12.62 24.13
CA PRO A 101 -4.94 -11.56 25.09
C PRO A 101 -4.03 -10.33 24.94
N PHE A 102 -2.90 -10.45 24.24
CA PHE A 102 -1.98 -9.33 23.98
C PHE A 102 -2.32 -8.55 22.71
N PHE A 103 -3.27 -9.05 21.91
CA PHE A 103 -3.71 -8.39 20.70
C PHE A 103 -4.82 -7.39 21.02
N ARG A 104 -4.62 -6.11 20.68
CA ARG A 104 -5.64 -5.07 20.90
C ARG A 104 -6.44 -4.86 19.62
N CYS A 105 -7.75 -5.05 19.67
CA CYS A 105 -8.63 -4.94 18.50
C CYS A 105 -8.62 -3.55 17.82
N ASN A 106 -8.19 -2.49 18.53
CA ASN A 106 -8.01 -1.16 17.94
C ASN A 106 -6.80 -1.04 16.99
N LEU A 107 -6.04 -2.12 16.81
CA LEU A 107 -4.90 -2.22 15.90
C LEU A 107 -5.22 -2.96 14.60
N SER A 108 -6.50 -3.19 14.30
CA SER A 108 -6.95 -3.72 13.01
C SER A 108 -7.22 -2.58 12.01
N SER A 109 -6.75 -2.73 10.77
CA SER A 109 -7.09 -1.80 9.69
C SER A 109 -8.47 -2.13 9.13
N GLU A 110 -9.34 -1.12 8.99
CA GLU A 110 -10.63 -1.27 8.30
C GLU A 110 -10.48 -1.25 6.76
N TYR A 111 -9.47 -0.51 6.29
CA TYR A 111 -9.20 -0.33 4.87
C TYR A 111 -7.98 -1.14 4.42
N CYS A 112 -7.95 -1.41 3.12
CA CYS A 112 -6.85 -2.07 2.44
C CYS A 112 -5.56 -1.25 2.59
N ALA A 113 -4.60 -1.77 3.38
CA ALA A 113 -3.33 -1.10 3.66
C ALA A 113 -2.53 -0.76 2.39
N VAL A 114 -2.61 -1.59 1.36
CA VAL A 114 -1.92 -1.35 0.09
C VAL A 114 -2.58 -0.26 -0.74
N CYS A 115 -3.91 -0.25 -0.85
CA CYS A 115 -4.63 0.77 -1.60
C CYS A 115 -4.55 2.15 -0.93
N ALA A 116 -4.45 2.20 0.40
CA ALA A 116 -4.23 3.44 1.12
C ALA A 116 -2.92 4.14 0.70
N LEU A 117 -1.89 3.37 0.31
CA LEU A 117 -0.59 3.90 -0.12
C LEU A 117 -0.41 4.00 -1.63
N SER A 118 -1.35 3.50 -2.42
CA SER A 118 -1.18 3.47 -3.88
C SER A 118 -1.15 4.86 -4.52
N CYS A 119 -1.77 5.86 -3.88
CA CYS A 119 -1.75 7.25 -4.31
C CYS A 119 -1.83 8.17 -3.08
N LEU A 120 -0.71 8.80 -2.71
CA LEU A 120 -0.65 9.71 -1.57
C LEU A 120 -1.51 10.97 -1.78
N TRP A 121 -1.62 11.44 -3.03
CA TRP A 121 -2.36 12.65 -3.38
C TRP A 121 -3.88 12.45 -3.43
N TYR A 122 -4.32 11.23 -3.76
CA TYR A 122 -5.74 10.85 -3.85
C TYR A 122 -5.93 9.40 -3.40
N PRO A 123 -5.87 9.13 -2.09
CA PRO A 123 -5.94 7.77 -1.58
C PRO A 123 -7.30 7.14 -1.91
N LYS A 124 -7.25 6.00 -2.60
CA LYS A 124 -8.44 5.20 -2.91
C LYS A 124 -8.65 4.21 -1.77
N TYR A 125 -9.50 4.57 -0.83
CA TYR A 125 -9.88 3.69 0.27
C TYR A 125 -10.81 2.60 -0.24
N LYS A 126 -10.30 1.36 -0.26
CA LYS A 126 -11.12 0.17 -0.42
C LYS A 126 -11.24 -0.51 0.92
N ARG A 127 -12.46 -0.92 1.30
CA ARG A 127 -12.67 -1.71 2.51
C ARG A 127 -11.90 -3.03 2.38
N GLY A 128 -11.22 -3.43 3.44
CA GLY A 128 -10.57 -4.74 3.49
C GLY A 128 -11.55 -5.85 3.82
N LEU A 129 -11.26 -7.05 3.32
CA LEU A 129 -12.02 -8.26 3.60
C LEU A 129 -11.44 -8.99 4.82
N PRO A 130 -12.27 -9.46 5.77
CA PRO A 130 -11.81 -10.22 6.94
C PRO A 130 -11.03 -11.49 6.57
N ASP A 131 -11.43 -12.17 5.49
CA ASP A 131 -10.80 -13.44 5.05
C ASP A 131 -9.38 -13.26 4.52
N LEU A 132 -9.00 -12.03 4.17
CA LEU A 132 -7.66 -11.71 3.67
C LEU A 132 -6.77 -11.12 4.76
N MET A 133 -7.20 -11.11 6.02
CA MET A 133 -6.50 -10.45 7.10
C MET A 133 -5.11 -11.05 7.36
N VAL A 134 -4.14 -10.19 7.70
CA VAL A 134 -2.77 -10.58 8.04
C VAL A 134 -2.34 -9.90 9.33
N ALA A 135 -1.83 -10.68 10.28
CA ALA A 135 -1.20 -10.19 11.49
C ALA A 135 0.28 -9.89 11.23
N TYR A 136 0.74 -8.70 11.61
CA TYR A 136 2.15 -8.31 11.53
C TYR A 136 2.48 -7.27 12.62
N ARG A 137 3.55 -7.52 13.40
CA ARG A 137 4.01 -6.65 14.52
C ARG A 137 2.89 -6.26 15.50
N ASN A 138 2.13 -7.26 15.97
CA ASN A 138 0.99 -7.13 16.90
C ASN A 138 -0.15 -6.21 16.40
N ARG A 139 -0.32 -6.14 15.08
CA ARG A 139 -1.38 -5.40 14.39
C ARG A 139 -2.01 -6.29 13.33
N ALA A 140 -3.24 -5.98 12.93
CA ALA A 140 -3.93 -6.70 11.87
C ALA A 140 -4.20 -5.78 10.68
N TYR A 141 -3.95 -6.28 9.49
CA TYR A 141 -4.15 -5.56 8.24
C TYR A 141 -5.15 -6.33 7.38
N THR A 142 -6.15 -5.64 6.88
CA THR A 142 -7.13 -6.19 5.95
C THR A 142 -6.82 -5.74 4.52
N PHE A 143 -7.30 -6.49 3.52
CA PHE A 143 -7.01 -6.22 2.10
C PHE A 143 -8.25 -6.44 1.23
N CYS A 144 -8.37 -5.68 0.15
CA CYS A 144 -9.50 -5.80 -0.78
C CYS A 144 -9.32 -6.94 -1.80
N SER A 145 -8.12 -7.52 -1.92
CA SER A 145 -7.82 -8.60 -2.85
C SER A 145 -6.59 -9.38 -2.42
N PHE A 146 -6.50 -10.64 -2.87
CA PHE A 146 -5.32 -11.49 -2.64
C PHE A 146 -4.04 -10.87 -3.20
N GLN A 147 -4.13 -10.11 -4.30
CA GLN A 147 -2.99 -9.39 -4.85
C GLN A 147 -2.47 -8.33 -3.88
N CYS A 148 -3.35 -7.58 -3.20
CA CYS A 148 -2.96 -6.61 -2.18
C CYS A 148 -2.34 -7.29 -0.95
N GLN A 149 -2.94 -8.39 -0.49
CA GLN A 149 -2.38 -9.20 0.59
C GLN A 149 -0.96 -9.67 0.24
N ARG A 150 -0.75 -10.21 -0.96
CA ARG A 150 0.57 -10.67 -1.43
C ARG A 150 1.58 -9.52 -1.52
N MET A 151 1.18 -8.36 -2.03
CA MET A 151 2.04 -7.17 -2.07
C MET A 151 2.48 -6.73 -0.67
N PHE A 152 1.55 -6.77 0.30
CA PHE A 152 1.87 -6.50 1.70
C PHE A 152 2.86 -7.52 2.25
N SER A 153 2.59 -8.82 2.09
CA SER A 153 3.48 -9.88 2.61
C SER A 153 4.89 -9.80 2.05
N GLN A 154 5.07 -9.31 0.83
CA GLN A 154 6.39 -9.09 0.24
C GLN A 154 7.14 -7.90 0.86
N ARG A 155 6.46 -6.85 1.35
CA ARG A 155 7.10 -5.63 1.89
C ARG A 155 6.33 -5.09 3.11
N PRO A 156 6.19 -5.87 4.18
CA PRO A 156 5.24 -5.56 5.25
C PRO A 156 5.63 -4.30 6.03
N THR A 157 6.92 -4.03 6.20
CA THR A 157 7.42 -2.81 6.86
C THR A 157 6.97 -1.54 6.15
N LEU A 158 7.05 -1.52 4.81
CA LEU A 158 6.64 -0.37 3.99
C LEU A 158 5.18 -0.01 4.22
N TYR A 159 4.29 -1.00 4.23
CA TYR A 159 2.86 -0.72 4.39
C TYR A 159 2.49 -0.47 5.86
N ALA A 160 3.10 -1.20 6.80
CA ALA A 160 2.79 -1.10 8.23
C ALA A 160 3.15 0.25 8.85
N GLU A 161 4.22 0.90 8.39
CA GLU A 161 4.64 2.22 8.89
C GLU A 161 3.67 3.33 8.45
N TYR A 162 3.22 3.31 7.19
CA TYR A 162 2.44 4.41 6.63
C TYR A 162 0.91 4.27 6.85
N THR A 163 0.37 3.05 6.95
CA THR A 163 -1.09 2.84 7.08
C THR A 163 -1.67 3.48 8.35
N MET A 164 -0.84 3.72 9.38
CA MET A 164 -1.27 4.36 10.63
C MET A 164 -1.53 5.86 10.56
N LEU A 165 -1.02 6.55 9.54
CA LEU A 165 -1.24 8.00 9.37
C LEU A 165 -2.55 8.30 8.65
N VAL A 166 -3.14 7.27 8.04
CA VAL A 166 -4.25 7.43 7.14
C VAL A 166 -5.52 7.00 7.85
N LYS A 167 -6.12 7.92 8.61
CA LYS A 167 -7.52 7.77 9.01
C LYS A 167 -8.33 7.73 7.72
N GLY A 168 -9.14 6.68 7.52
CA GLY A 168 -10.07 6.65 6.40
C GLY A 168 -11.03 7.84 6.43
N PRO A 169 -11.84 8.05 5.38
CA PRO A 169 -12.85 9.10 5.41
C PRO A 169 -13.67 9.00 6.71
N GLU A 170 -13.91 10.13 7.38
CA GLU A 170 -14.60 10.18 8.68
C GLU A 170 -15.99 9.53 8.68
N ARG A 171 -16.54 9.28 7.49
CA ARG A 171 -17.77 8.51 7.29
C ARG A 171 -17.45 7.07 6.90
N PRO A 172 -17.78 6.08 7.76
CA PRO A 172 -17.87 4.70 7.34
C PRO A 172 -18.83 4.60 6.14
N LEU A 173 -18.40 3.96 5.06
CA LEU A 173 -19.25 3.64 3.90
C LEU A 173 -20.41 2.68 4.25
N SER A 174 -20.51 2.28 5.52
CA SER A 174 -21.53 1.40 6.09
C SER A 174 -22.80 2.12 6.53
N THR A 175 -22.82 3.46 6.58
CA THR A 175 -24.08 4.17 6.74
C THR A 175 -24.77 4.16 5.39
N PRO A 176 -25.91 3.46 5.20
CA PRO A 176 -26.80 3.81 4.09
C PRO A 176 -27.04 5.32 4.18
N PRO A 177 -27.18 6.03 3.04
CA PRO A 177 -27.62 7.42 3.09
C PRO A 177 -28.81 7.46 4.04
N ARG A 178 -28.77 8.32 5.07
CA ARG A 178 -29.98 8.54 5.88
C ARG A 178 -31.10 8.80 4.86
N PRO A 179 -32.24 8.09 4.95
CA PRO A 179 -33.40 8.48 4.18
C PRO A 179 -33.56 9.97 4.40
N TRP A 180 -33.61 10.75 3.32
CA TRP A 180 -33.63 12.21 3.41
C TRP A 180 -34.73 12.59 4.40
N ASP A 181 -34.34 13.29 5.46
CA ASP A 181 -35.26 13.81 6.46
C ASP A 181 -36.31 14.66 5.71
N ARG A 182 -37.58 14.60 6.09
CA ARG A 182 -38.69 15.21 5.32
C ARG A 182 -38.47 16.72 5.15
N GLU A 183 -37.81 17.34 6.12
CA GLU A 183 -37.39 18.74 6.12
C GLU A 183 -36.34 19.08 5.03
N GLN A 184 -35.52 18.11 4.56
CA GLN A 184 -34.58 18.31 3.45
C GLN A 184 -35.24 18.18 2.08
N ILE A 185 -36.32 17.41 1.98
CA ILE A 185 -37.10 17.25 0.74
C ILE A 185 -37.92 18.52 0.48
N ASP A 186 -38.48 19.11 1.54
CA ASP A 186 -39.25 20.35 1.47
C ASP A 186 -38.38 21.59 1.15
N GLY A 187 -37.06 21.48 1.32
CA GLY A 187 -36.09 22.54 0.99
C GLY A 187 -35.53 22.49 -0.43
N LEU A 188 -35.90 21.50 -1.24
CA LEU A 188 -35.44 21.42 -2.64
C LEU A 188 -36.23 22.42 -3.49
N PRO A 189 -35.55 23.28 -4.28
CA PRO A 189 -36.25 24.13 -5.23
C PRO A 189 -37.03 23.25 -6.20
N VAL A 190 -38.32 23.54 -6.36
CA VAL A 190 -39.22 22.81 -7.26
C VAL A 190 -38.57 22.77 -8.65
N LEU A 191 -38.46 21.55 -9.20
CA LEU A 191 -37.80 21.19 -10.47
C LEU A 191 -38.28 21.96 -11.73
N GLY A 192 -39.20 22.91 -11.59
CA GLY A 192 -39.75 23.73 -12.67
C GLY A 192 -39.05 25.07 -12.94
N TYR A 193 -38.16 25.55 -12.08
CA TYR A 193 -37.57 26.91 -12.23
C TYR A 193 -36.30 26.99 -13.09
N LEU A 194 -35.76 25.87 -13.58
CA LEU A 194 -34.54 25.85 -14.40
C LEU A 194 -34.77 25.83 -15.92
N LEU A 195 -36.03 25.99 -16.38
CA LEU A 195 -36.38 26.05 -17.81
C LEU A 195 -36.83 27.44 -18.29
N GLN A 196 -36.51 28.50 -17.54
CA GLN A 196 -36.73 29.87 -18.00
C GLN A 196 -35.43 30.66 -17.95
N ASP A 197 -34.56 30.40 -18.92
CA ASP A 197 -33.62 31.41 -19.46
C ASP A 197 -32.85 30.85 -20.65
N THR A 198 -33.54 30.54 -21.75
CA THR A 198 -33.00 30.62 -23.13
C THR A 198 -34.15 30.43 -24.12
N GLY A 199 -34.79 31.53 -24.51
CA GLY A 199 -35.89 31.50 -25.48
C GLY A 199 -36.42 32.88 -25.85
N SER A 200 -35.54 33.87 -25.94
CA SER A 200 -35.87 35.14 -26.57
C SER A 200 -34.63 35.62 -27.31
N ARG A 201 -34.81 35.92 -28.61
CA ARG A 201 -33.82 36.20 -29.67
C ARG A 201 -33.36 34.91 -30.35
N TYR A 202 -33.78 34.56 -31.57
CA TYR A 202 -33.89 35.36 -32.80
C TYR A 202 -34.90 34.75 -33.79
N ALA A 203 -35.29 35.57 -34.79
CA ALA A 203 -36.02 35.32 -36.06
C ALA A 203 -37.39 36.04 -36.10
N SER A 204 -37.74 36.95 -37.01
CA SER A 204 -37.10 37.50 -38.23
C SER A 204 -37.86 38.80 -38.63
N GLU A 205 -37.20 39.65 -39.44
CA GLU A 205 -37.71 40.44 -40.61
C GLU A 205 -39.22 40.80 -40.69
N GLU A 206 -39.69 42.00 -41.07
CA GLU A 206 -39.21 43.19 -41.79
C GLU A 206 -40.07 44.38 -41.28
N ASP A 207 -39.58 45.63 -41.30
CA ASP A 207 -40.16 46.67 -42.16
C ASP A 207 -39.58 48.09 -41.91
N SER A 208 -39.10 48.64 -43.02
CA SER A 208 -39.19 50.04 -43.47
C SER A 208 -38.82 51.28 -42.61
N HIS A 209 -38.00 52.11 -43.28
CA HIS A 209 -37.93 53.59 -43.24
C HIS A 209 -37.10 54.30 -42.15
N GLY A 210 -35.91 54.74 -42.58
CA GLY A 210 -35.60 56.18 -42.62
C GLY A 210 -34.62 56.72 -41.59
N GLY A 211 -33.55 57.36 -42.08
CA GLY A 211 -32.99 58.54 -41.40
C GLY A 211 -31.54 58.45 -40.90
N SER A 212 -30.62 58.71 -41.82
CA SER A 212 -29.55 59.71 -41.71
C SER A 212 -28.59 59.78 -40.50
N ARG A 213 -27.30 59.78 -40.87
CA ARG A 213 -26.16 60.54 -40.27
C ARG A 213 -25.73 60.06 -38.88
N SER A 214 -24.45 60.03 -38.48
CA SER A 214 -23.21 60.56 -39.00
C SER A 214 -22.11 59.99 -38.08
N SER A 215 -21.09 59.35 -38.65
CA SER A 215 -19.68 59.77 -38.60
C SER A 215 -18.88 59.44 -37.33
N HIS A 216 -17.62 59.07 -37.61
CA HIS A 216 -16.45 58.94 -36.71
C HIS A 216 -16.37 57.69 -35.85
N SER A 217 -15.21 57.08 -35.63
CA SER A 217 -13.95 56.93 -36.37
C SER A 217 -13.12 55.99 -35.51
N THR A 218 -12.67 54.92 -36.13
CA THR A 218 -11.64 53.95 -35.71
C THR A 218 -10.42 54.55 -35.00
N THR A 219 -9.99 53.94 -33.89
CA THR A 219 -8.58 53.59 -33.58
C THR A 219 -8.61 52.60 -32.39
N LEU A 220 -8.29 51.29 -32.51
CA LEU A 220 -6.95 50.67 -32.57
C LEU A 220 -5.95 51.42 -31.66
N ILE A 221 -5.30 50.80 -30.67
CA ILE A 221 -4.11 49.95 -30.83
C ILE A 221 -3.75 49.33 -29.45
N THR A 222 -3.25 48.08 -29.52
CA THR A 222 -2.37 47.28 -28.63
C THR A 222 -1.61 48.00 -27.50
N GLY A 223 -1.14 47.38 -26.42
CA GLY A 223 -0.86 45.98 -26.08
C GLY A 223 0.06 45.92 -24.84
N ASN A 224 0.35 44.70 -24.37
CA ASN A 224 1.44 44.22 -23.49
C ASN A 224 2.40 45.28 -22.92
N ILE A 225 2.66 45.33 -21.61
CA ILE A 225 3.37 44.34 -20.77
C ILE A 225 2.89 44.47 -19.32
#